data_AF-A0A7J6MKH0-F1
#
_entry.id   AF-A0A7J6MKH0-F1
#
_cell.length_a   1.000
_cell.length_b   1.000
_cell.length_c   1.000
_cell.angle_alpha   90.00
_cell.angle_beta   90.00
_cell.angle_gamma   90.00
#
_symmetry.space_group_name_H-M   'P 1'
#
loop_
_entity.id
_entity.type
_entity.pdbx_description
1 polymer ?
#
loop_
_entity_poly.entity_id
_entity_poly.type
_entity_poly.pdbx_seq_one_letter_code
_entity_poly.pdbx_strand_id
1 'polypeptide(L)'
;MSTWERTLRPSPSSQSLLARAAGFCVAGRRTPLPEYDPLTDHNLHHYWRSPTTRAHLYEMGFIADDGSLISLDQYRRKLHVIEGDMHRAEQLRERRACREEQLQADQVAWRKIELAKEKRAQEIRDRKAE
;
A
#
# COMPACT_ATOMS: atom_id res chain seq x y z
N MET A 1 19.26 -52.05 -22.27
CA MET A 1 19.30 -51.13 -21.12
C MET A 1 20.13 -49.93 -21.52
N SER A 2 19.56 -48.73 -21.39
CA SER A 2 20.15 -47.49 -21.90
C SER A 2 21.27 -47.00 -20.97
N THR A 3 22.30 -46.36 -21.51
CA THR A 3 23.51 -45.95 -20.76
C THR A 3 23.23 -44.97 -19.62
N TRP A 4 22.13 -44.22 -19.69
CA TRP A 4 21.69 -43.28 -18.65
C TRP A 4 20.98 -43.95 -17.46
N GLU A 5 20.50 -45.19 -17.58
CA GLU A 5 19.86 -45.90 -16.46
C GLU A 5 20.89 -46.33 -15.41
N ARG A 6 22.18 -46.42 -15.78
CA ARG A 6 23.28 -46.81 -14.88
C ARG A 6 23.75 -45.69 -13.94
N THR A 7 23.44 -44.43 -14.23
CA THR A 7 23.89 -43.29 -13.41
C THR A 7 22.87 -42.91 -12.33
N LEU A 8 21.66 -43.46 -12.39
CA LEU A 8 20.63 -43.22 -11.39
C LEU A 8 20.89 -44.08 -10.16
N ARG A 9 20.64 -43.51 -8.97
CA ARG A 9 20.70 -44.25 -7.71
C ARG A 9 19.70 -45.41 -7.77
N PRO A 10 20.06 -46.64 -7.38
CA PRO A 10 19.12 -47.75 -7.32
C PRO A 10 17.98 -47.42 -6.33
N SER A 11 16.80 -47.98 -6.59
CA SER A 11 15.65 -47.81 -5.71
C SER A 11 16.02 -48.26 -4.29
N PRO A 12 15.73 -47.46 -3.24
CA PRO A 12 16.07 -47.84 -1.89
C PRO A 12 15.29 -49.09 -1.46
N SER A 13 15.98 -50.09 -0.91
CA SER A 13 15.37 -51.35 -0.47
C SER A 13 14.70 -51.24 0.91
N SER A 14 15.10 -50.27 1.74
CA SER A 14 14.58 -50.11 3.09
C SER A 14 13.20 -49.44 3.08
N GLN A 15 12.26 -50.04 3.81
CA GLN A 15 10.89 -49.55 3.94
C GLN A 15 10.82 -48.12 4.53
N SER A 16 11.76 -47.75 5.41
CA SER A 16 11.84 -46.40 6.00
C SER A 16 12.20 -45.31 4.96
N LEU A 17 13.13 -45.60 4.04
CA LEU A 17 13.48 -44.69 2.96
C LEU A 17 12.36 -44.60 1.91
N LEU A 18 11.66 -45.71 1.63
CA LEU A 18 10.49 -45.71 0.75
C LEU A 18 9.34 -44.89 1.34
N ALA A 19 9.06 -45.02 2.64
CA ALA A 19 8.07 -44.22 3.34
C ALA A 19 8.44 -42.72 3.34
N ARG A 20 9.73 -42.39 3.54
CA ARG A 20 10.22 -41.01 3.45
C ARG A 20 10.07 -40.44 2.03
N ALA A 21 10.36 -41.24 1.01
CA ALA A 21 10.23 -40.83 -0.38
C ALA A 21 8.76 -40.63 -0.81
N ALA A 22 7.84 -41.46 -0.31
CA ALA A 22 6.41 -41.31 -0.56
C ALA A 22 5.83 -39.98 -0.02
N GLY A 23 6.43 -39.41 1.03
CA GLY A 23 6.06 -38.09 1.56
C GLY A 23 6.66 -36.91 0.77
N PHE A 24 7.60 -37.16 -0.14
CA PHE A 24 8.20 -36.11 -0.97
C PHE A 24 7.29 -35.81 -2.16
N CYS A 25 6.27 -34.98 -1.91
CA CYS A 25 5.40 -34.45 -2.95
C CYS A 25 5.64 -32.95 -3.10
N VAL A 26 6.39 -32.55 -4.13
CA VAL A 26 6.51 -31.14 -4.54
C VAL A 26 5.42 -30.88 -5.57
N ALA A 27 4.22 -30.56 -5.11
CA ALA A 27 3.16 -30.09 -5.99
C ALA A 27 3.61 -28.75 -6.59
N GLY A 28 3.96 -28.74 -7.88
CA GLY A 28 4.30 -27.54 -8.63
C GLY A 28 3.08 -26.64 -8.84
N ARG A 29 2.61 -26.01 -7.75
CA ARG A 29 1.59 -24.96 -7.83
C ARG A 29 2.24 -23.70 -8.37
N ARG A 30 1.52 -22.97 -9.23
CA ARG A 30 1.90 -21.62 -9.64
C ARG A 30 1.65 -20.67 -8.46
N THR A 31 2.55 -20.71 -7.49
CA THR A 31 2.65 -19.70 -6.43
C THR A 31 3.88 -18.84 -6.70
N PRO A 32 3.85 -17.54 -6.38
CA PRO A 32 5.07 -16.75 -6.39
C PRO A 32 6.10 -17.42 -5.47
N LEU A 33 7.37 -17.38 -5.87
CA LEU A 33 8.45 -17.85 -5.03
C LEU A 33 8.43 -17.05 -3.72
N PRO A 34 8.70 -17.69 -2.57
CA PRO A 34 8.85 -16.95 -1.32
C PRO A 34 9.98 -15.93 -1.48
N GLU A 35 9.70 -14.68 -1.09
CA GLU A 35 10.71 -13.62 -1.07
C GLU A 35 11.68 -13.90 0.09
N TYR A 36 12.97 -14.00 -0.23
CA TYR A 36 14.01 -14.25 0.76
C TYR A 36 14.56 -12.92 1.27
N ASP A 37 14.49 -12.71 2.58
CA ASP A 37 15.05 -11.55 3.26
C ASP A 37 16.37 -11.91 3.98
N PRO A 38 17.54 -11.51 3.43
CA PRO A 38 18.84 -11.84 4.01
C PRO A 38 19.10 -11.17 5.36
N LEU A 39 18.36 -10.11 5.71
CA LEU A 39 18.51 -9.43 7.00
C LEU A 39 17.88 -10.22 8.15
N THR A 40 16.90 -11.07 7.84
CA THR A 40 16.23 -11.95 8.80
C THR A 40 16.87 -13.34 8.89
N ASP A 41 17.80 -13.66 7.99
CA ASP A 41 18.46 -14.96 7.98
C ASP A 41 19.39 -15.12 9.19
N HIS A 42 19.09 -16.13 9.99
CA HIS A 42 19.88 -16.51 11.15
C HIS A 42 21.34 -16.78 10.81
N ASN A 43 21.61 -17.41 9.67
CA ASN A 43 22.96 -17.80 9.27
C ASN A 43 23.83 -16.58 8.91
N LEU A 44 23.21 -15.49 8.49
CA LEU A 44 23.90 -14.25 8.14
C LEU A 44 24.06 -13.28 9.33
N HIS A 45 23.47 -13.59 10.48
CA HIS A 45 23.49 -12.71 11.65
C HIS A 45 24.91 -12.33 12.10
N HIS A 46 25.87 -13.24 11.98
CA HIS A 46 27.28 -12.96 12.30
C HIS A 46 27.89 -11.91 11.38
N TYR A 47 27.57 -11.94 10.09
CA TYR A 47 28.02 -10.96 9.12
C TYR A 47 27.47 -9.57 9.43
N TRP A 48 26.16 -9.50 9.72
CA TRP A 48 25.47 -8.25 10.06
C TRP A 48 25.88 -7.63 11.40
N ARG A 49 26.47 -8.43 12.29
CA ARG A 49 26.98 -7.96 13.60
C ARG A 49 28.35 -7.30 13.51
N SER A 50 29.05 -7.41 12.38
CA SER A 50 30.34 -6.74 12.17
C SER A 50 30.19 -5.20 12.26
N PRO A 51 31.09 -4.48 12.97
CA PRO A 51 30.93 -3.04 13.19
C PRO A 51 30.86 -2.21 11.91
N THR A 52 31.64 -2.59 10.90
CA THR A 52 31.69 -1.92 9.60
C THR A 52 30.36 -2.05 8.85
N THR A 53 29.85 -3.27 8.74
CA THR A 53 28.58 -3.54 8.06
C THR A 53 27.42 -2.93 8.83
N ARG A 54 27.48 -2.95 10.17
CA ARG A 54 26.46 -2.34 11.02
C ARG A 54 26.41 -0.81 10.89
N ALA A 55 27.56 -0.14 10.84
CA ALA A 55 27.63 1.30 10.59
C ALA A 55 27.02 1.65 9.23
N HIS A 56 27.36 0.87 8.19
CA HIS A 56 26.80 1.05 6.86
C HIS A 56 25.27 0.81 6.82
N LEU A 57 24.78 -0.23 7.49
CA LEU A 57 23.34 -0.50 7.60
C LEU A 57 22.60 0.59 8.38
N TYR A 58 23.23 1.19 9.39
CA TYR A 58 22.69 2.33 10.12
C TYR A 58 22.60 3.57 9.24
N GLU A 59 23.66 3.91 8.50
CA GLU A 59 23.66 5.01 7.53
C GLU A 59 22.58 4.86 6.45
N MET A 60 22.34 3.63 5.99
CA MET A 60 21.28 3.32 5.03
C MET A 60 19.87 3.26 5.65
N GLY A 61 19.74 3.36 6.97
CA GLY A 61 18.45 3.34 7.66
C GLY A 61 17.80 1.95 7.76
N PHE A 62 18.59 0.87 7.70
CA PHE A 62 18.12 -0.50 7.97
C PHE A 62 18.19 -0.86 9.46
N ILE A 63 18.87 -0.05 10.27
CA ILE A 63 19.02 -0.24 11.71
C ILE A 63 18.52 1.01 12.42
N ALA A 64 17.68 0.83 13.43
CA ALA A 64 17.20 1.92 14.27
C ALA A 64 18.25 2.31 15.34
N ASP A 65 18.04 3.44 16.02
CA ASP A 65 18.98 3.96 17.03
C ASP A 65 19.18 3.00 18.23
N ASP A 66 18.18 2.17 18.51
CA ASP A 66 18.25 1.10 19.51
C ASP A 66 19.08 -0.10 19.04
N GLY A 67 19.48 -0.11 17.76
CA GLY A 67 20.24 -1.16 17.15
C GLY A 67 19.43 -2.34 16.62
N SER A 68 18.10 -2.23 16.60
CA SER A 68 17.20 -3.22 16.02
C SER A 68 17.14 -3.12 14.49
N LEU A 69 16.87 -4.23 13.82
CA LEU A 69 16.68 -4.28 12.36
C LEU A 69 15.29 -3.77 11.98
N ILE A 70 15.24 -2.84 11.04
CA ILE A 70 14.00 -2.27 10.54
C ILE A 70 13.45 -3.18 9.44
N SER A 71 12.23 -3.71 9.64
CA SER A 71 11.51 -4.44 8.59
C SER A 71 10.99 -3.47 7.53
N LEU A 72 11.59 -3.51 6.34
CA LEU A 72 11.22 -2.65 5.21
C LEU A 72 9.78 -2.83 4.79
N ASP A 73 9.27 -4.06 4.81
CA ASP A 73 7.89 -4.33 4.42
C ASP A 73 6.89 -3.69 5.37
N GLN A 74 7.17 -3.72 6.67
CA GLN A 74 6.32 -3.03 7.64
C GLN A 74 6.35 -1.52 7.42
N TYR A 75 7.53 -0.97 7.13
CA TYR A 75 7.69 0.46 6.86
C TYR A 75 6.97 0.89 5.58
N ARG A 76 7.15 0.13 4.48
CA ARG A 76 6.46 0.34 3.20
C ARG A 76 4.93 0.30 3.36
N ARG A 77 4.40 -0.66 4.14
CA ARG A 77 2.96 -0.72 4.44
C ARG A 77 2.48 0.51 5.19
N LYS A 78 3.23 0.97 6.20
CA LYS A 78 2.90 2.19 6.95
C LYS A 78 2.90 3.42 6.04
N LEU A 79 3.93 3.59 5.21
CA LEU A 79 4.01 4.69 4.25
C LEU A 79 2.83 4.67 3.28
N HIS A 80 2.50 3.51 2.72
CA HIS A 80 1.37 3.37 1.81
C HIS A 80 0.03 3.81 2.43
N VAL A 81 -0.21 3.49 3.70
CA VAL A 81 -1.41 3.93 4.42
C VAL A 81 -1.40 5.45 4.58
N ILE A 82 -0.26 6.03 5.01
CA ILE A 82 -0.11 7.48 5.20
C ILE A 82 -0.35 8.22 3.88
N GLU A 83 0.24 7.77 2.78
CA GLU A 83 0.02 8.33 1.44
C GLU A 83 -1.45 8.28 1.05
N GLY A 84 -2.12 7.14 1.28
CA GLY A 84 -3.55 6.98 1.03
C GLY A 84 -4.44 7.87 1.91
N ASP A 85 -4.05 8.13 3.15
CA ASP A 85 -4.74 9.08 4.04
C ASP A 85 -4.54 10.52 3.58
N MET A 86 -3.32 10.90 3.18
CA MET A 86 -3.01 12.23 2.66
C MET A 86 -3.82 12.53 1.40
N HIS A 87 -3.87 11.59 0.46
CA HIS A 87 -4.63 11.75 -0.77
C HIS A 87 -6.14 11.89 -0.49
N ARG A 88 -6.69 11.12 0.44
CA ARG A 88 -8.10 11.25 0.86
C ARG A 88 -8.37 12.61 1.52
N ALA A 89 -7.44 13.09 2.35
CA ALA A 89 -7.57 14.39 3.00
C ALA A 89 -7.56 15.54 1.98
N GLU A 90 -6.71 15.45 0.95
CA GLU A 90 -6.65 16.39 -0.15
C GLU A 90 -7.96 16.42 -0.95
N GLN A 91 -8.44 15.27 -1.40
CA GLN A 91 -9.74 15.18 -2.10
C GLN A 91 -10.90 15.74 -1.27
N LEU A 92 -10.88 15.53 0.05
CA LEU A 92 -11.90 16.07 0.94
C LEU A 92 -11.84 17.61 1.02
N ARG A 93 -10.63 18.19 1.03
CA ARG A 93 -10.44 19.64 1.01
C ARG A 93 -10.94 20.24 -0.30
N GLU A 94 -10.60 19.66 -1.44
CA GLU A 94 -11.07 20.10 -2.75
C GLU A 94 -12.60 20.06 -2.85
N ARG A 95 -13.22 18.97 -2.39
CA ARG A 95 -14.69 18.84 -2.36
C ARG A 95 -15.35 19.88 -1.46
N ARG A 96 -14.73 20.23 -0.33
CA ARG A 96 -15.24 21.30 0.56
C ARG A 96 -15.15 22.66 -0.11
N ALA A 97 -14.01 22.99 -0.70
CA ALA A 97 -13.82 24.24 -1.43
C ALA A 97 -14.86 24.40 -2.56
N CYS A 98 -15.05 23.36 -3.38
CA CYS A 98 -16.06 23.38 -4.44
C CYS A 98 -17.49 23.56 -3.92
N ARG A 99 -17.86 22.93 -2.78
CA ARG A 99 -19.17 23.14 -2.16
C ARG A 99 -19.33 24.56 -1.62
N GLU A 100 -18.29 25.12 -1.02
CA GLU A 100 -18.31 26.49 -0.51
C GLU A 100 -18.52 27.49 -1.64
N GLU A 101 -17.84 27.30 -2.77
CA GLU A 101 -18.04 28.11 -3.99
C GLU A 101 -19.46 27.99 -4.54
N GLN A 102 -20.01 26.76 -4.60
CA GLN A 102 -21.39 26.53 -5.04
C GLN A 102 -22.40 27.25 -4.13
N LEU A 103 -22.25 27.14 -2.81
CA LEU A 103 -23.13 27.81 -1.86
C LEU A 103 -23.05 29.34 -1.99
N GLN A 104 -21.86 29.89 -2.24
CA GLN A 104 -21.69 31.32 -2.50
C GLN A 104 -22.41 31.74 -3.80
N ALA A 105 -22.25 30.96 -4.87
CA ALA A 105 -22.93 31.22 -6.14
C ALA A 105 -24.46 31.18 -5.99
N ASP A 106 -24.98 30.19 -5.27
CA ASP A 106 -26.41 30.04 -4.99
C ASP A 106 -26.94 31.23 -4.19
N GLN A 107 -26.22 31.68 -3.15
CA GLN A 107 -26.60 32.85 -2.37
C GLN A 107 -26.68 34.11 -3.23
N VAL A 108 -25.71 34.32 -4.13
CA VAL A 108 -25.72 35.46 -5.06
C VAL A 108 -26.91 35.36 -6.02
N ALA A 109 -27.20 34.16 -6.54
CA ALA A 109 -28.35 33.93 -7.41
C ALA A 109 -29.67 34.23 -6.70
N TRP A 110 -29.85 33.74 -5.47
CA TRP A 110 -31.03 34.01 -4.64
C TRP A 110 -31.25 35.51 -4.41
N ARG A 111 -30.20 36.24 -4.02
CA ARG A 111 -30.27 37.71 -3.86
C ARG A 111 -30.69 38.41 -5.14
N LYS A 112 -30.17 37.99 -6.30
CA LYS A 112 -30.57 38.54 -7.61
C LYS A 112 -32.05 38.28 -7.92
N ILE A 113 -32.52 37.06 -7.65
CA ILE A 113 -33.93 36.69 -7.84
C ILE A 113 -34.83 37.53 -6.95
N GLU A 114 -34.44 37.73 -5.69
CA GLU A 114 -35.21 38.51 -4.71
C GLU A 114 -35.32 39.98 -5.13
N LEU A 115 -34.20 40.61 -5.48
CA LEU A 115 -34.19 41.97 -6.02
C LEU A 115 -35.03 42.10 -7.31
N ALA A 116 -34.99 41.10 -8.19
CA ALA A 116 -35.82 41.11 -9.41
C ALA A 116 -37.32 41.00 -9.09
N LYS A 117 -37.70 40.19 -8.08
CA LYS A 117 -39.09 40.09 -7.59
C LYS A 117 -39.56 41.41 -6.99
N GLU A 118 -38.72 42.06 -6.17
CA GLU A 118 -39.03 43.36 -5.58
C GLU A 118 -39.27 44.44 -6.63
N LYS A 119 -38.37 44.56 -7.62
CA LYS A 119 -38.54 45.49 -8.75
C LYS A 119 -39.83 45.23 -9.52
N ARG A 120 -40.12 43.97 -9.83
CA ARG A 120 -41.36 43.60 -10.51
C ARG A 120 -42.61 43.93 -9.68
N ALA A 121 -42.54 43.77 -8.36
CA ALA A 121 -43.63 44.13 -7.47
C ALA A 121 -43.86 45.65 -7.43
N GLN A 122 -42.80 46.45 -7.48
CA GLN A 122 -42.89 47.91 -7.60
C GLN A 122 -43.56 48.31 -8.91
N GLU A 123 -43.09 47.77 -10.05
CA GLU A 123 -43.70 48.04 -11.37
C GLU A 123 -45.21 47.72 -11.41
N ILE A 124 -45.64 46.62 -10.76
CA ILE A 124 -47.06 46.25 -10.67
C ILE A 124 -47.85 47.24 -9.81
N ARG A 125 -47.26 47.77 -8.74
CA ARG A 125 -47.90 48.78 -7.88
C ARG A 125 -48.06 50.10 -8.62
N ASP A 126 -47.02 50.53 -9.31
CA ASP A 126 -47.02 51.79 -10.07
C ASP A 126 -48.08 51.76 -11.17
N ARG A 127 -48.16 50.66 -11.94
CA ARG A 127 -49.21 50.46 -12.97
C ARG A 127 -50.63 50.37 -12.44
N LYS A 128 -50.83 50.08 -11.15
CA LYS A 128 -52.17 50.05 -10.53
C LYS A 128 -52.57 51.41 -9.96
N ALA A 129 -51.63 52.34 -9.82
CA ALA A 129 -51.87 53.68 -9.31
C ALA A 129 -52.21 54.70 -10.42
N GLU A 130 -51.82 54.40 -11.66
CA GLU A 130 -52.30 55.04 -12.90
C GLU A 130 -53.73 54.59 -13.27
#